data_AF-A0A0T5ZQY9-F1
#
_entry.id   AF-A0A0T5ZQY9-F1
#
_cell.length_a   1.000
_cell.length_b   1.000
_cell.length_c   1.000
_cell.angle_alpha   90.00
_cell.angle_beta   90.00
_cell.angle_gamma   90.00
#
_symmetry.space_group_name_H-M   'P 1'
#
loop_
_entity.id
_entity.type
_entity.pdbx_description
1 polymer ?
#
loop_
_entity_poly.entity_id
_entity_poly.type
_entity_poly.pdbx_seq_one_letter_code
_entity_poly.pdbx_strand_id
1 'polypeptide(L)'
;MVIAIMFYTVNANYRISLSGDFIYFPKIIEVIKSDWEIFNETESPQFIKLMRTLNIGEDVQFFIERADYYDTVGYDDSVFRVHRCLFNDNNQKSYKLVIVDEYQDFNLLEVSLLKLISQKSPILITGDDDQALYLYLRNSDPKHIRDLFYDEDYEKFELPYCTRCTEVIVNAFNDVVETAKSCSKLSERIDKPFNYFPPLKKSDSEKYPKIKLIRTTIQNKKSKSSNYFGRYISNEICKIEKEEIKESKEKGFTTVLIIGSIQYLRQVHEYLTFQNLLYF
;
A
#
# COMPACT_ATOMS: atom_id res chain seq x y z
N MET A 1 -10.83 2.30 -1.88
CA MET A 1 -11.82 3.39 -2.06
C MET A 1 -12.91 3.03 -3.07
N VAL A 2 -12.58 2.44 -4.23
CA VAL A 2 -13.57 2.02 -5.25
C VAL A 2 -14.61 1.00 -4.72
N ILE A 3 -14.20 0.04 -3.89
CA ILE A 3 -15.10 -1.02 -3.40
C ILE A 3 -16.12 -0.50 -2.37
N ALA A 4 -15.70 0.39 -1.47
CA ALA A 4 -16.60 1.06 -0.53
C ALA A 4 -17.66 1.92 -1.26
N ILE A 5 -17.32 2.52 -2.40
CA ILE A 5 -18.28 3.26 -3.22
C ILE A 5 -19.35 2.32 -3.79
N MET A 6 -19.00 1.13 -4.28
CA MET A 6 -19.97 0.17 -4.81
C MET A 6 -20.98 -0.30 -3.74
N PHE A 7 -20.54 -0.49 -2.49
CA PHE A 7 -21.41 -0.90 -1.39
C PHE A 7 -22.43 0.18 -0.99
N TYR A 8 -22.00 1.45 -0.96
CA TYR A 8 -22.84 2.54 -0.48
C TYR A 8 -23.80 3.12 -1.53
N THR A 9 -23.50 3.06 -2.83
CA THR A 9 -24.15 4.00 -3.76
C THR A 9 -25.27 3.49 -4.66
N VAL A 10 -25.46 2.20 -5.02
CA VAL A 10 -26.40 2.01 -6.16
C VAL A 10 -27.22 0.73 -6.34
N ASN A 11 -27.23 -0.25 -5.44
CA ASN A 11 -28.21 -1.35 -5.58
C ASN A 11 -28.51 -2.06 -4.26
N ALA A 12 -29.80 -2.15 -3.90
CA ALA A 12 -30.26 -2.98 -2.78
C ALA A 12 -29.84 -4.45 -2.97
N ASN A 13 -29.66 -4.90 -4.21
CA ASN A 13 -29.25 -6.28 -4.54
C ASN A 13 -27.86 -6.65 -4.00
N TYR A 14 -26.98 -5.67 -3.74
CA TYR A 14 -25.64 -5.94 -3.17
C TYR A 14 -25.65 -6.10 -1.64
N ARG A 15 -26.77 -5.79 -0.98
CA ARG A 15 -26.97 -5.85 0.47
C ARG A 15 -27.55 -7.20 0.91
N ILE A 16 -27.04 -8.30 0.38
CA ILE A 16 -27.59 -9.64 0.64
C ILE A 16 -27.82 -9.81 2.15
N SER A 17 -29.10 -10.00 2.53
CA SER A 17 -29.58 -10.19 3.91
C SER A 17 -29.42 -9.02 4.89
N LEU A 18 -28.94 -7.85 4.44
CA LEU A 18 -28.78 -6.66 5.28
C LEU A 18 -29.95 -5.70 5.12
N SER A 19 -30.27 -4.97 6.19
CA SER A 19 -31.36 -3.99 6.18
C SER A 19 -31.00 -2.73 5.38
N GLY A 20 -31.98 -1.83 5.25
CA GLY A 20 -31.75 -0.49 4.70
C GLY A 20 -30.79 0.37 5.53
N ASP A 21 -30.71 0.06 6.83
CA ASP A 21 -30.11 0.87 7.90
C ASP A 21 -28.91 0.18 8.56
N PHE A 22 -28.32 -0.82 7.88
CA PHE A 22 -27.16 -1.58 8.39
C PHE A 22 -26.01 -0.65 8.82
N ILE A 23 -25.23 -1.12 9.79
CA ILE A 23 -24.15 -0.33 10.39
C ILE A 23 -22.80 -0.76 9.84
N TYR A 24 -22.02 0.17 9.29
CA TYR A 24 -20.61 -0.09 9.03
C TYR A 24 -19.82 -0.09 10.34
N PHE A 25 -19.36 -1.27 10.75
CA PHE A 25 -18.65 -1.50 12.00
C PHE A 25 -17.40 -2.35 11.76
N PRO A 26 -16.22 -1.72 11.50
CA PRO A 26 -14.98 -2.43 11.21
C PRO A 26 -14.54 -3.45 12.27
N LYS A 27 -14.97 -3.26 13.52
CA LYS A 27 -14.63 -4.14 14.65
C LYS A 27 -15.60 -5.33 14.81
N ILE A 28 -16.55 -5.52 13.90
CA ILE A 28 -17.50 -6.64 13.94
C ILE A 28 -16.80 -8.00 14.01
N ILE A 29 -15.63 -8.11 13.38
CA ILE A 29 -14.79 -9.31 13.41
C ILE A 29 -14.47 -9.77 14.83
N GLU A 30 -14.22 -8.85 15.76
CA GLU A 30 -13.89 -9.21 17.16
C GLU A 30 -15.11 -9.76 17.90
N VAL A 31 -16.30 -9.25 17.60
CA VAL A 31 -17.56 -9.75 18.15
C VAL A 31 -17.85 -11.15 17.62
N ILE A 32 -17.74 -11.35 16.30
CA ILE A 32 -18.02 -12.64 15.66
C ILE A 32 -17.00 -13.72 16.07
N LYS A 33 -15.73 -13.36 16.29
CA LYS A 33 -14.74 -14.27 16.88
C LYS A 33 -15.16 -14.74 18.27
N SER A 34 -15.61 -13.82 19.12
CA SER A 34 -16.14 -14.16 20.44
C SER A 34 -17.37 -15.06 20.36
N ASP A 35 -18.28 -14.81 19.41
CA ASP A 35 -19.41 -15.70 19.16
C ASP A 35 -18.94 -17.10 18.77
N TRP A 36 -18.00 -17.21 17.82
CA TRP A 36 -17.46 -18.51 17.40
C TRP A 36 -16.94 -19.32 18.58
N GLU A 37 -16.13 -18.68 19.44
CA GLU A 37 -15.51 -19.32 20.60
C GLU A 37 -16.55 -19.80 21.61
N ILE A 38 -17.64 -19.05 21.79
CA ILE A 38 -18.77 -19.44 22.66
C ILE A 38 -19.57 -20.60 22.07
N PHE A 39 -19.88 -20.56 20.77
CA PHE A 39 -20.75 -21.56 20.14
C PHE A 39 -20.03 -22.88 19.81
N ASN A 40 -18.74 -22.82 19.46
CA ASN A 40 -17.98 -23.98 19.01
C ASN A 40 -16.93 -24.46 20.01
N GLU A 41 -16.78 -23.78 21.16
CA GLU A 41 -15.80 -24.11 22.20
C GLU A 41 -14.36 -24.30 21.66
N THR A 42 -14.01 -23.58 20.60
CA THR A 42 -12.74 -23.68 19.86
C THR A 42 -12.23 -22.29 19.48
N GLU A 43 -10.93 -22.18 19.21
CA GLU A 43 -10.34 -20.93 18.72
C GLU A 43 -10.99 -20.48 17.41
N SER A 44 -11.23 -19.18 17.28
CA SER A 44 -11.85 -18.61 16.09
C SER A 44 -10.99 -18.78 14.83
N PRO A 45 -11.62 -19.16 13.68
CA PRO A 45 -10.95 -19.17 12.40
C PRO A 45 -10.40 -17.80 12.01
N GLN A 46 -9.41 -17.81 11.11
CA GLN A 46 -8.89 -16.59 10.49
C GLN A 46 -9.86 -16.08 9.41
N PHE A 47 -11.08 -15.66 9.80
CA PHE A 47 -12.18 -15.31 8.89
C PHE A 47 -11.76 -14.34 7.77
N ILE A 48 -10.99 -13.30 8.10
CA ILE A 48 -10.47 -12.33 7.10
C ILE A 48 -9.61 -13.03 6.06
N LYS A 49 -8.69 -13.90 6.50
CA LYS A 49 -7.83 -14.66 5.58
C LYS A 49 -8.67 -15.59 4.71
N LEU A 50 -9.65 -16.29 5.28
CA LEU A 50 -10.54 -17.17 4.54
C LEU A 50 -11.31 -16.41 3.45
N MET A 51 -11.89 -15.25 3.78
CA MET A 51 -12.57 -14.38 2.80
C MET A 51 -11.61 -13.86 1.72
N ARG A 52 -10.45 -13.31 2.10
CA ARG A 52 -9.46 -12.77 1.16
C ARG A 52 -8.88 -13.82 0.21
N THR A 53 -8.79 -15.06 0.66
CA THR A 53 -8.30 -16.20 -0.14
C THR A 53 -9.42 -16.99 -0.81
N LEU A 54 -10.67 -16.52 -0.72
CA LEU A 54 -11.86 -17.17 -1.28
C LEU A 54 -12.02 -18.64 -0.83
N ASN A 55 -11.54 -18.99 0.36
CA ASN A 55 -11.76 -20.30 0.96
C ASN A 55 -13.12 -20.31 1.67
N ILE A 56 -14.18 -20.53 0.90
CA ILE A 56 -15.56 -20.44 1.35
C ILE A 56 -15.99 -21.78 1.93
N GLY A 57 -16.22 -21.82 3.23
CA GLY A 57 -16.75 -22.98 3.96
C GLY A 57 -17.71 -22.55 5.07
N GLU A 58 -18.00 -23.48 5.98
CA GLU A 58 -18.91 -23.24 7.12
C GLU A 58 -18.45 -22.08 8.00
N ASP A 59 -17.13 -21.88 8.16
CA ASP A 59 -16.56 -20.76 8.92
C ASP A 59 -16.96 -19.39 8.35
N VAL A 60 -16.82 -19.21 7.04
CA VAL A 60 -17.17 -17.95 6.37
C VAL A 60 -18.68 -17.75 6.38
N GLN A 61 -19.44 -18.83 6.22
CA GLN A 61 -20.90 -18.78 6.30
C GLN A 61 -21.36 -18.35 7.70
N PHE A 62 -20.79 -18.92 8.76
CA PHE A 62 -21.04 -18.49 10.14
C PHE A 62 -20.76 -16.99 10.31
N PHE A 63 -19.62 -16.51 9.79
CA PHE A 63 -19.29 -15.10 9.87
C PHE A 63 -20.37 -14.21 9.22
N ILE A 64 -20.78 -14.54 8.00
CA ILE A 64 -21.78 -13.76 7.26
C ILE A 64 -23.14 -13.78 7.97
N GLU A 65 -23.58 -14.94 8.46
CA GLU A 65 -24.83 -15.08 9.21
C GLU A 65 -24.83 -14.26 10.50
N ARG A 66 -23.71 -14.22 11.23
CA ARG A 66 -23.58 -13.37 12.42
C ARG A 66 -23.55 -11.89 12.07
N ALA A 67 -22.82 -11.51 11.03
CA ALA A 67 -22.80 -10.13 10.54
C ALA A 67 -24.20 -9.66 10.12
N ASP A 68 -24.97 -10.53 9.45
CA ASP A 68 -26.38 -10.30 9.10
C ASP A 68 -27.28 -10.17 10.33
N TYR A 69 -27.10 -11.05 11.33
CA TYR A 69 -27.85 -10.99 12.59
C TYR A 69 -27.63 -9.66 13.33
N TYR A 70 -26.39 -9.15 13.33
CA TYR A 70 -26.07 -7.85 13.91
C TYR A 70 -26.42 -6.68 12.99
N ASP A 71 -26.86 -6.95 11.76
CA ASP A 71 -27.11 -5.96 10.71
C ASP A 71 -25.90 -5.02 10.52
N THR A 72 -24.71 -5.62 10.45
CA THR A 72 -23.44 -4.89 10.38
C THR A 72 -22.52 -5.39 9.28
N VAL A 73 -21.64 -4.50 8.82
CA VAL A 73 -20.66 -4.77 7.77
C VAL A 73 -19.30 -4.23 8.18
N GLY A 74 -18.27 -5.05 8.05
CA GLY A 74 -16.87 -4.66 8.17
C GLY A 74 -16.24 -4.37 6.80
N TYR A 75 -14.91 -4.21 6.78
CA TYR A 75 -14.20 -3.92 5.54
C TYR A 75 -14.17 -5.12 4.60
N ASP A 76 -13.63 -6.26 5.04
CA ASP A 76 -13.38 -7.42 4.19
C ASP A 76 -14.68 -8.11 3.74
N ASP A 77 -15.68 -8.18 4.60
CA ASP A 77 -16.99 -8.74 4.25
C ASP A 77 -17.79 -7.83 3.32
N SER A 78 -17.59 -6.50 3.35
CA SER A 78 -18.19 -5.61 2.34
C SER A 78 -17.72 -5.97 0.92
N VAL A 79 -16.41 -6.22 0.77
CA VAL A 79 -15.81 -6.63 -0.51
C VAL A 79 -16.31 -8.02 -0.90
N PHE A 80 -16.32 -8.94 0.07
CA PHE A 80 -16.76 -10.31 -0.14
C PHE A 80 -18.23 -10.39 -0.59
N ARG A 81 -19.13 -9.65 0.06
CA ARG A 81 -20.56 -9.61 -0.29
C ARG A 81 -20.79 -9.10 -1.72
N VAL A 82 -20.08 -8.04 -2.14
CA VAL A 82 -20.17 -7.53 -3.52
C VAL A 82 -19.66 -8.56 -4.50
N HIS A 83 -18.52 -9.19 -4.21
CA HIS A 83 -17.99 -10.28 -5.01
C HIS A 83 -19.01 -11.42 -5.16
N ARG A 84 -19.59 -11.90 -4.06
CA ARG A 84 -20.59 -12.98 -4.09
C ARG A 84 -21.84 -12.61 -4.88
N CYS A 85 -22.31 -11.37 -4.76
CA CYS A 85 -23.45 -10.89 -5.53
C CYS A 85 -23.13 -10.90 -7.03
N LEU A 86 -22.00 -10.33 -7.44
CA LEU A 86 -21.60 -10.29 -8.85
C LEU A 86 -21.26 -11.66 -9.43
N PHE A 87 -20.74 -12.57 -8.61
CA PHE A 87 -20.45 -13.93 -9.02
C PHE A 87 -21.73 -14.74 -9.29
N ASN A 88 -22.78 -14.52 -8.48
CA ASN A 88 -24.05 -15.25 -8.59
C ASN A 88 -25.04 -14.59 -9.56
N ASP A 89 -25.00 -13.26 -9.68
CA ASP A 89 -25.86 -12.47 -10.58
C ASP A 89 -25.02 -11.57 -11.48
N ASN A 90 -25.07 -11.86 -12.78
CA ASN A 90 -24.39 -11.08 -13.80
C ASN A 90 -25.06 -9.72 -14.08
N ASN A 91 -26.05 -9.27 -13.32
CA ASN A 91 -26.67 -7.94 -13.44
C ASN A 91 -25.78 -6.78 -12.96
N GLN A 92 -24.48 -6.88 -13.21
CA GLN A 92 -23.55 -5.80 -12.98
C GLN A 92 -23.80 -4.62 -13.94
N LYS A 93 -23.71 -3.41 -13.41
CA LYS A 93 -23.60 -2.20 -14.23
C LYS A 93 -22.28 -2.21 -15.01
N SER A 94 -22.35 -1.86 -16.29
CA SER A 94 -21.16 -1.57 -17.08
C SER A 94 -20.66 -0.16 -16.78
N TYR A 95 -19.35 -0.02 -16.65
CA TYR A 95 -18.68 1.26 -16.49
C TYR A 95 -17.92 1.61 -17.78
N LYS A 96 -17.85 2.90 -18.11
CA LYS A 96 -17.12 3.36 -19.31
C LYS A 96 -15.64 3.00 -19.27
N LEU A 97 -15.04 3.06 -18.09
CA LEU A 97 -13.66 2.70 -17.80
C LEU A 97 -13.53 2.51 -16.29
N VAL A 98 -12.83 1.45 -15.88
CA VAL A 98 -12.42 1.23 -14.49
C VAL A 98 -10.92 1.45 -14.39
N ILE A 99 -10.49 2.36 -13.52
CA ILE A 99 -9.07 2.62 -13.26
C ILE A 99 -8.72 2.02 -11.90
N VAL A 100 -7.69 1.19 -11.88
CA VAL A 100 -7.18 0.54 -10.67
C VAL A 100 -5.74 0.94 -10.47
N ASP A 101 -5.44 1.41 -9.27
CA ASP A 101 -4.09 1.82 -8.86
C ASP A 101 -3.59 0.94 -7.71
N GLU A 102 -2.27 0.84 -7.56
CA GLU A 102 -1.58 0.00 -6.56
C GLU A 102 -1.98 -1.48 -6.62
N TYR A 103 -2.15 -2.03 -7.83
CA TYR A 103 -2.65 -3.40 -8.03
C TYR A 103 -1.78 -4.49 -7.37
N GLN A 104 -0.48 -4.24 -7.20
CA GLN A 104 0.45 -5.18 -6.55
C GLN A 104 0.08 -5.48 -5.08
N ASP A 105 -0.72 -4.63 -4.45
CA ASP A 105 -1.14 -4.77 -3.05
C ASP A 105 -2.51 -5.42 -2.88
N PHE A 106 -3.10 -5.93 -3.97
CA PHE A 106 -4.43 -6.54 -3.95
C PHE A 106 -4.34 -7.99 -3.52
N ASN A 107 -5.35 -8.45 -2.77
CA ASN A 107 -5.53 -9.86 -2.44
C ASN A 107 -6.41 -10.59 -3.46
N LEU A 108 -6.50 -11.92 -3.34
CA LEU A 108 -7.23 -12.76 -4.31
C LEU A 108 -8.71 -12.39 -4.45
N LEU A 109 -9.39 -12.03 -3.35
CA LEU A 109 -10.78 -11.57 -3.39
C LEU A 109 -10.94 -10.30 -4.22
N GLU A 110 -10.07 -9.30 -4.02
CA GLU A 110 -10.09 -8.04 -4.78
C GLU A 110 -9.76 -8.28 -6.27
N VAL A 111 -8.76 -9.11 -6.55
CA VAL A 111 -8.40 -9.53 -7.92
C VAL A 111 -9.58 -10.24 -8.60
N SER A 112 -10.23 -11.17 -7.91
CA SER A 112 -11.38 -11.90 -8.44
C SER A 112 -12.57 -10.96 -8.71
N LEU A 113 -12.81 -10.01 -7.82
CA LEU A 113 -13.84 -8.99 -8.00
C LEU A 113 -13.55 -8.13 -9.25
N LEU A 114 -12.31 -7.68 -9.42
CA LEU A 114 -11.93 -6.93 -10.62
C LEU A 114 -12.06 -7.74 -11.90
N LYS A 115 -11.76 -9.05 -11.87
CA LYS A 115 -12.00 -9.95 -13.00
C LYS A 115 -13.47 -9.99 -13.39
N LEU A 116 -14.39 -10.13 -12.43
CA LEU A 116 -15.83 -10.05 -12.69
C LEU A 116 -16.22 -8.71 -13.32
N ILE A 117 -15.69 -7.60 -12.78
CA ILE A 117 -15.97 -6.26 -13.30
C ILE A 117 -15.46 -6.07 -14.74
N SER A 118 -14.28 -6.62 -15.05
CA SER A 118 -13.63 -6.52 -16.35
C SER A 118 -14.38 -7.24 -17.47
N GLN A 119 -15.26 -8.21 -17.14
CA GLN A 119 -16.09 -8.91 -18.14
C GLN A 119 -17.09 -7.97 -18.84
N LYS A 120 -17.44 -6.83 -18.22
CA LYS A 120 -18.43 -5.88 -18.75
C LYS A 120 -17.92 -4.45 -18.90
N SER A 121 -16.71 -4.17 -18.43
CA SER A 121 -16.15 -2.82 -18.41
C SER A 121 -14.68 -2.88 -18.79
N PRO A 122 -14.19 -2.03 -19.71
CA PRO A 122 -12.76 -1.93 -19.95
C PRO A 122 -12.05 -1.47 -18.67
N ILE A 123 -10.84 -1.98 -18.45
CA ILE A 123 -10.06 -1.73 -17.24
C ILE A 123 -8.67 -1.23 -17.60
N LEU A 124 -8.20 -0.23 -16.85
CA LEU A 124 -6.82 0.25 -16.86
C LEU A 124 -6.23 -0.02 -15.49
N ILE A 125 -5.12 -0.75 -15.46
CA ILE A 125 -4.46 -1.18 -14.22
C ILE A 125 -3.08 -0.52 -14.16
N THR A 126 -2.76 0.07 -13.02
CA THR A 126 -1.44 0.61 -12.69
C THR A 126 -0.89 -0.07 -11.45
N GLY A 127 0.42 -0.30 -11.43
CA GLY A 127 1.11 -0.89 -10.29
C GLY A 127 2.57 -1.23 -10.59
N ASP A 128 3.29 -1.60 -9.55
CA ASP A 128 4.73 -1.90 -9.59
C ASP A 128 5.04 -3.11 -8.70
N ASP A 129 5.48 -4.23 -9.29
CA ASP A 129 5.79 -5.45 -8.53
C ASP A 129 6.99 -5.32 -7.58
N ASP A 130 7.85 -4.30 -7.75
CA ASP A 130 8.91 -3.97 -6.79
C ASP A 130 8.37 -3.29 -5.52
N GLN A 131 7.13 -2.80 -5.56
CA GLN A 131 6.49 -2.04 -4.47
C GLN A 131 5.40 -2.83 -3.73
N ALA A 132 5.38 -4.17 -3.90
CA ALA A 132 4.47 -5.04 -3.16
C ALA A 132 4.90 -5.20 -1.69
N LEU A 133 4.51 -4.24 -0.84
CA LEU A 133 4.96 -4.17 0.55
C LEU A 133 4.02 -4.88 1.54
N TYR A 134 2.78 -5.19 1.13
CA TYR A 134 1.73 -5.66 2.04
C TYR A 134 1.45 -7.17 2.03
N LEU A 135 2.37 -8.00 1.51
CA LEU A 135 2.24 -9.47 1.40
C LEU A 135 1.60 -10.13 2.63
N TYR A 136 2.16 -9.89 3.81
CA TYR A 136 1.69 -10.53 5.06
C TYR A 136 0.49 -9.83 5.70
N LEU A 137 0.41 -8.50 5.62
CA LEU A 137 -0.64 -7.72 6.30
C LEU A 137 -1.97 -7.75 5.55
N ARG A 138 -1.93 -7.87 4.22
CA ARG A 138 -3.12 -7.84 3.35
C ARG A 138 -3.39 -9.14 2.63
N ASN A 139 -2.56 -10.17 2.79
CA ASN A 139 -2.61 -11.37 1.94
C ASN A 139 -2.53 -10.99 0.45
N SER A 140 -1.78 -9.93 0.14
CA SER A 140 -1.52 -9.53 -1.24
C SER A 140 -0.44 -10.41 -1.85
N ASP A 141 -0.45 -10.50 -3.18
CA ASP A 141 0.55 -11.26 -3.91
C ASP A 141 0.96 -10.51 -5.20
N PRO A 142 2.24 -10.08 -5.34
CA PRO A 142 2.73 -9.48 -6.58
C PRO A 142 2.61 -10.42 -7.78
N LYS A 143 2.44 -11.74 -7.56
CA LYS A 143 2.10 -12.67 -8.64
C LYS A 143 0.88 -12.20 -9.42
N HIS A 144 -0.11 -11.56 -8.79
CA HIS A 144 -1.30 -11.10 -9.49
C HIS A 144 -0.99 -10.06 -10.58
N ILE A 145 -0.12 -9.07 -10.30
CA ILE A 145 0.28 -8.09 -11.33
C ILE A 145 1.23 -8.72 -12.36
N ARG A 146 2.06 -9.68 -11.94
CA ARG A 146 2.96 -10.42 -12.84
C ARG A 146 2.18 -11.27 -13.84
N ASP A 147 1.17 -12.00 -13.37
CA ASP A 147 0.30 -12.83 -14.21
C ASP A 147 -0.39 -11.95 -15.27
N LEU A 148 -0.91 -10.78 -14.89
CA LEU A 148 -1.47 -9.80 -15.83
C LEU A 148 -0.45 -9.27 -16.84
N PHE A 149 0.79 -9.01 -16.39
CA PHE A 149 1.85 -8.56 -17.29
C PHE A 149 2.21 -9.61 -18.35
N TYR A 150 2.04 -10.90 -18.07
CA TYR A 150 2.27 -11.98 -19.05
C TYR A 150 1.01 -12.43 -19.80
N ASP A 151 -0.17 -11.97 -19.40
CA ASP A 151 -1.42 -12.19 -20.12
C ASP A 151 -1.38 -11.48 -21.49
N GLU A 152 -1.90 -12.15 -22.52
CA GLU A 152 -1.96 -11.63 -23.90
C GLU A 152 -3.23 -10.79 -24.13
N ASP A 153 -4.25 -10.93 -23.29
CA ASP A 153 -5.50 -10.16 -23.37
C ASP A 153 -5.32 -8.69 -22.93
N TYR A 154 -4.16 -8.33 -22.37
CA TYR A 154 -3.84 -7.00 -21.87
C TYR A 154 -2.78 -6.30 -22.72
N GLU A 155 -3.06 -5.05 -23.09
CA GLU A 155 -2.07 -4.15 -23.66
C GLU A 155 -1.16 -3.59 -22.55
N LYS A 156 0.16 -3.57 -22.81
CA LYS A 156 1.19 -3.30 -21.81
C LYS A 156 1.87 -1.97 -22.10
N PHE A 157 1.92 -1.12 -21.09
CA PHE A 157 2.58 0.19 -21.18
C PHE A 157 3.55 0.37 -20.02
N GLU A 158 4.83 0.47 -20.35
CA GLU A 158 5.88 0.72 -19.36
C GLU A 158 6.16 2.22 -19.23
N LEU A 159 6.40 2.68 -17.98
CA LEU A 159 6.81 4.04 -17.67
C LEU A 159 8.27 4.03 -17.18
N PRO A 160 9.26 4.10 -18.08
CA PRO A 160 10.66 3.89 -17.73
C PRO A 160 11.28 5.04 -16.93
N TYR A 161 10.63 6.21 -16.87
CA TYR A 161 11.24 7.44 -16.36
C TYR A 161 10.69 7.87 -15.00
N CYS A 162 11.58 7.90 -14.01
CA CYS A 162 11.35 8.46 -12.69
C CYS A 162 11.46 9.99 -12.72
N THR A 163 10.33 10.66 -12.57
CA THR A 163 10.25 12.14 -12.46
C THR A 163 10.53 12.64 -11.04
N ARG A 164 10.60 11.73 -10.05
CA ARG A 164 10.74 12.06 -8.62
C ARG A 164 12.20 12.20 -8.19
N CYS A 165 13.05 11.28 -8.59
CA CYS A 165 14.41 11.10 -8.05
C CYS A 165 15.49 11.61 -9.00
N THR A 166 16.63 12.03 -8.43
CA THR A 166 17.83 12.38 -9.19
C THR A 166 18.54 11.14 -9.74
N GLU A 167 19.41 11.34 -10.73
CA GLU A 167 20.19 10.29 -11.38
C GLU A 167 20.93 9.40 -10.37
N VAL A 168 21.62 10.00 -9.39
CA VAL A 168 22.39 9.23 -8.39
C VAL A 168 21.51 8.32 -7.54
N ILE A 169 20.26 8.71 -7.24
CA ILE A 169 19.32 7.88 -6.48
C ILE A 169 18.79 6.75 -7.33
N VAL A 170 18.44 7.03 -8.60
CA VAL A 170 17.96 6.01 -9.54
C VAL A 170 19.05 4.97 -9.81
N ASN A 171 20.28 5.39 -10.02
CA ASN A 171 21.40 4.48 -10.24
C ASN A 171 21.66 3.61 -9.01
N ALA A 172 21.64 4.19 -7.80
CA ALA A 172 21.80 3.41 -6.58
C ALA A 172 20.68 2.38 -6.37
N PHE A 173 19.45 2.69 -6.78
CA PHE A 173 18.35 1.72 -6.79
C PHE A 173 18.62 0.58 -7.79
N ASN A 174 19.05 0.90 -9.01
CA ASN A 174 19.38 -0.10 -10.02
C ASN A 174 20.52 -1.03 -9.56
N ASP A 175 21.58 -0.49 -8.93
CA ASP A 175 22.67 -1.29 -8.34
C ASP A 175 22.14 -2.32 -7.32
N VAL A 176 21.17 -1.90 -6.48
CA VAL A 176 20.53 -2.79 -5.49
C VAL A 176 19.71 -3.88 -6.19
N VAL A 177 18.92 -3.52 -7.20
CA VAL A 177 18.11 -4.48 -7.97
C VAL A 177 18.99 -5.50 -8.68
N GLU A 178 20.05 -5.06 -9.35
CA GLU A 178 21.00 -5.93 -10.05
C GLU A 178 21.70 -6.90 -9.08
N THR A 179 22.16 -6.38 -7.94
CA THR A 179 22.75 -7.20 -6.88
C THR A 179 21.75 -8.25 -6.37
N ALA A 180 20.51 -7.84 -6.08
CA ALA A 180 19.47 -8.74 -5.61
C ALA A 180 19.10 -9.82 -6.66
N LYS A 181 19.05 -9.46 -7.95
CA LYS A 181 18.89 -10.40 -9.06
C LYS A 181 20.05 -11.41 -9.09
N SER A 182 21.30 -10.96 -8.96
CA SER A 182 22.49 -11.84 -8.94
C SER A 182 22.46 -12.85 -7.78
N CYS A 183 21.87 -12.47 -6.65
CA CYS A 183 21.68 -13.32 -5.48
C CYS A 183 20.37 -14.14 -5.52
N SER A 184 19.68 -14.19 -6.67
CA SER A 184 18.41 -14.90 -6.86
C SER A 184 17.30 -14.46 -5.90
N LYS A 185 17.30 -13.18 -5.46
CA LYS A 185 16.27 -12.62 -4.57
C LYS A 185 15.10 -11.97 -5.31
N LEU A 186 15.25 -11.70 -6.61
CA LEU A 186 14.25 -11.05 -7.47
C LEU A 186 14.04 -11.85 -8.78
N SER A 187 14.01 -13.18 -8.70
CA SER A 187 13.95 -14.07 -9.87
C SER A 187 12.65 -13.95 -10.67
N GLU A 188 11.55 -13.62 -10.01
CA GLU A 188 10.21 -13.49 -10.63
C GLU A 188 9.84 -12.04 -10.96
N ARG A 189 10.75 -11.09 -10.70
CA ARG A 189 10.51 -9.67 -10.95
C ARG A 189 10.26 -9.43 -12.43
N ILE A 190 9.28 -8.59 -12.75
CA ILE A 190 9.09 -8.10 -14.13
C ILE A 190 10.37 -7.36 -14.57
N ASP A 191 10.92 -7.74 -15.73
CA ASP A 191 12.04 -7.00 -16.28
C ASP A 191 11.55 -5.70 -16.90
N LYS A 192 12.06 -4.59 -16.39
CA LYS A 192 11.61 -3.24 -16.78
C LYS A 192 12.71 -2.22 -16.49
N PRO A 193 12.91 -1.25 -17.39
CA PRO A 193 13.85 -0.15 -17.20
C PRO A 193 13.38 0.82 -16.10
N PHE A 194 14.33 1.39 -15.37
CA PHE A 194 14.07 2.47 -14.42
C PHE A 194 15.17 3.53 -14.51
N ASN A 195 14.86 4.62 -15.20
CA ASN A 195 15.76 5.71 -15.55
C ASN A 195 15.32 6.99 -14.85
N TYR A 196 16.23 7.89 -14.51
CA TYR A 196 15.81 9.24 -14.09
C TYR A 196 15.26 10.01 -15.31
N PHE A 197 14.49 11.07 -15.07
CA PHE A 197 13.92 11.88 -16.13
C PHE A 197 14.71 13.20 -16.32
N PRO A 198 15.66 13.30 -17.28
CA PRO A 198 16.53 14.47 -17.43
C PRO A 198 15.80 15.80 -17.57
N PRO A 199 14.68 15.93 -18.33
CA PRO A 199 14.00 17.22 -18.49
C PRO A 199 13.58 17.87 -17.16
N LEU A 200 13.27 17.07 -16.12
CA LEU A 200 12.93 17.61 -14.80
C LEU A 200 14.07 17.50 -13.78
N LYS A 201 14.99 16.53 -13.93
CA LYS A 201 15.94 16.17 -12.87
C LYS A 201 17.40 16.42 -13.19
N LYS A 202 17.74 16.91 -14.39
CA LYS A 202 19.13 17.18 -14.78
C LYS A 202 19.82 18.19 -13.85
N SER A 203 19.21 19.36 -13.62
CA SER A 203 19.77 20.40 -12.76
C SER A 203 20.00 19.91 -11.33
N ASP A 204 19.01 19.23 -10.74
CA ASP A 204 19.11 18.65 -9.39
C ASP A 204 20.24 17.59 -9.32
N SER A 205 20.38 16.78 -10.37
CA SER A 205 21.39 15.72 -10.44
C SER A 205 22.81 16.28 -10.58
N GLU A 206 22.99 17.37 -11.33
CA GLU A 206 24.26 18.08 -11.45
C GLU A 206 24.64 18.78 -10.13
N LYS A 207 23.66 19.35 -9.41
CA LYS A 207 23.87 19.99 -8.10
C LYS A 207 24.17 18.98 -7.00
N TYR A 208 23.52 17.81 -7.02
CA TYR A 208 23.63 16.76 -6.01
C TYR A 208 24.03 15.39 -6.58
N PRO A 209 25.26 15.25 -7.11
CA PRO A 209 25.66 14.07 -7.87
C PRO A 209 26.02 12.84 -7.02
N LYS A 210 26.01 12.95 -5.68
CA LYS A 210 26.53 11.91 -4.78
C LYS A 210 25.62 11.68 -3.58
N ILE A 211 25.40 10.40 -3.25
CA ILE A 211 24.83 9.99 -1.97
C ILE A 211 25.95 10.04 -0.92
N LYS A 212 25.71 10.75 0.19
CA LYS A 212 26.67 10.83 1.30
C LYS A 212 26.45 9.67 2.27
N LEU A 213 27.46 8.80 2.42
CA LEU A 213 27.50 7.81 3.50
C LEU A 213 28.29 8.39 4.69
N ILE A 214 27.63 8.52 5.83
CA ILE A 214 28.21 9.10 7.04
C ILE A 214 28.27 8.03 8.13
N ARG A 215 29.45 7.84 8.72
CA ARG A 215 29.66 6.92 9.84
C ARG A 215 29.87 7.75 11.10
N THR A 216 29.02 7.53 12.10
CA THR A 216 29.13 8.19 13.42
C THR A 216 29.25 7.14 14.52
N THR A 217 29.87 7.50 15.64
CA THR A 217 29.95 6.65 16.84
C THR A 217 28.59 6.52 17.54
N ILE A 218 28.52 5.59 18.51
CA ILE A 218 27.28 5.15 19.18
C ILE A 218 26.51 6.35 19.77
N GLN A 219 25.22 6.34 19.46
CA GLN A 219 24.20 7.19 20.04
C GLN A 219 23.89 6.79 21.50
N ASN A 220 24.02 7.70 22.47
CA ASN A 220 23.64 7.43 23.87
C ASN A 220 22.60 8.44 24.38
N LYS A 221 21.45 7.93 24.88
CA LYS A 221 20.38 8.75 25.48
C LYS A 221 20.81 9.52 26.73
N LYS A 222 21.77 9.03 27.51
CA LYS A 222 22.13 9.61 28.82
C LYS A 222 22.91 10.92 28.72
N SER A 223 23.45 11.27 27.56
CA SER A 223 24.19 12.52 27.37
C SER A 223 23.70 13.27 26.14
N LYS A 224 23.24 14.51 26.32
CA LYS A 224 22.88 15.43 25.22
C LYS A 224 24.05 15.69 24.27
N SER A 225 25.30 15.60 24.73
CA SER A 225 26.49 15.80 23.88
C SER A 225 26.75 14.63 22.92
N SER A 226 26.12 13.47 23.17
CA SER A 226 26.35 12.22 22.44
C SER A 226 25.23 11.87 21.43
N ASN A 227 24.36 12.83 21.08
CA ASN A 227 23.36 12.68 20.01
C ASN A 227 23.96 13.02 18.63
N TYR A 228 24.88 12.19 18.15
CA TYR A 228 25.62 12.46 16.91
C TYR A 228 24.71 12.49 15.68
N PHE A 229 23.70 11.63 15.61
CA PHE A 229 22.75 11.63 14.49
C PHE A 229 21.92 12.90 14.45
N GLY A 230 21.31 13.30 15.57
CA GLY A 230 20.50 14.52 15.63
C GLY A 230 21.32 15.77 15.31
N ARG A 231 22.56 15.86 15.82
CA ARG A 231 23.49 16.97 15.54
C ARG A 231 23.86 17.05 14.07
N TYR A 232 24.22 15.91 13.47
CA TYR A 232 24.59 15.86 12.06
C TYR A 232 23.41 16.25 11.17
N ILE A 233 22.24 15.65 11.41
CA ILE A 233 21.01 15.93 10.66
C ILE A 233 20.61 17.40 10.80
N SER A 234 20.62 17.94 12.02
CA SER A 234 20.35 19.37 12.27
C SER A 234 21.29 20.28 11.47
N ASN A 235 22.59 19.96 11.45
CA ASN A 235 23.57 20.72 10.69
C ASN A 235 23.34 20.64 9.18
N GLU A 236 22.96 19.48 8.64
CA GLU A 236 22.62 19.37 7.21
C GLU A 236 21.31 20.10 6.88
N ILE A 237 20.30 20.06 7.75
CA ILE A 237 19.05 20.82 7.58
C ILE A 237 19.34 22.32 7.51
N CYS A 238 20.20 22.84 8.38
CA CYS A 238 20.58 24.26 8.39
C CYS A 238 21.37 24.70 7.14
N LYS A 239 21.89 23.77 6.34
CA LYS A 239 22.60 24.07 5.08
C LYS A 239 21.68 24.10 3.85
N ILE A 240 20.42 23.70 3.99
CA ILE A 240 19.46 23.72 2.88
C ILE A 240 19.19 25.17 2.47
N GLU A 241 19.24 25.45 1.17
CA GLU A 241 19.03 26.79 0.63
C GLU A 241 17.59 27.26 0.87
N LYS A 242 17.40 28.57 1.10
CA LYS A 242 16.06 29.13 1.38
C LYS A 242 15.12 28.95 0.19
N GLU A 243 15.67 28.99 -1.01
CA GLU A 243 15.00 28.78 -2.28
C GLU A 243 14.43 27.36 -2.38
N GLU A 244 15.18 26.34 -1.96
CA GLU A 244 14.72 24.94 -1.94
C GLU A 244 13.62 24.71 -0.90
N ILE A 245 13.74 25.35 0.27
CA ILE A 245 12.68 25.33 1.30
C ILE A 245 11.40 26.01 0.79
N LYS A 246 11.54 27.08 0.01
CA LYS A 246 10.41 27.80 -0.58
C LYS A 246 9.75 26.95 -1.67
N GLU A 247 10.54 26.35 -2.56
CA GLU A 247 10.06 25.49 -3.63
C GLU A 247 9.28 24.29 -3.08
N SER A 248 9.80 23.59 -2.06
CA SER A 248 9.11 22.44 -1.46
C SER A 248 7.75 22.85 -0.88
N LYS A 249 7.67 24.00 -0.21
CA LYS A 249 6.42 24.55 0.33
C LYS A 249 5.42 24.91 -0.77
N GLU A 250 5.87 25.58 -1.83
CA GLU A 250 5.01 25.94 -2.97
C GLU A 250 4.43 24.71 -3.67
N LYS A 251 5.20 23.62 -3.74
CA LYS A 251 4.77 22.35 -4.32
C LYS A 251 4.05 21.42 -3.33
N GLY A 252 3.90 21.81 -2.06
CA GLY A 252 3.24 21.00 -1.03
C GLY A 252 4.02 19.75 -0.60
N PHE A 253 5.35 19.73 -0.80
CA PHE A 253 6.21 18.61 -0.44
C PHE A 253 6.95 18.85 0.87
N THR A 254 7.24 17.76 1.58
CA THR A 254 8.15 17.79 2.73
C THR A 254 9.56 18.12 2.28
N THR A 255 10.17 19.18 2.84
CA THR A 255 11.57 19.54 2.52
C THR A 255 12.57 18.46 2.94
N VAL A 256 12.34 17.82 4.09
CA VAL A 256 13.26 16.84 4.67
C VAL A 256 12.49 15.64 5.19
N LEU A 257 12.78 14.46 4.67
CA LEU A 257 12.24 13.19 5.13
C LEU A 257 13.34 12.40 5.86
N ILE A 258 13.08 12.02 7.12
CA ILE A 258 14.00 11.24 7.94
C ILE A 258 13.38 9.86 8.19
N ILE A 259 14.02 8.81 7.69
CA ILE A 259 13.58 7.41 7.84
C ILE A 259 14.66 6.65 8.62
N GLY A 260 14.25 5.82 9.59
CA GLY A 260 15.18 5.02 10.39
C GLY A 260 14.48 4.16 11.43
N SER A 261 15.25 3.41 12.23
CA SER A 261 14.68 2.60 13.30
C SER A 261 14.12 3.48 14.43
N ILE A 262 13.03 3.03 15.06
CA ILE A 262 12.30 3.83 16.07
C ILE A 262 13.18 4.27 17.24
N GLN A 263 14.20 3.47 17.58
CA GLN A 263 15.12 3.74 18.68
C GLN A 263 16.00 4.96 18.41
N TYR A 264 16.44 5.16 17.17
CA TYR A 264 17.21 6.33 16.76
C TYR A 264 16.31 7.52 16.42
N LEU A 265 15.19 7.27 15.73
CA LEU A 265 14.23 8.32 15.35
C LEU A 265 13.71 9.09 16.56
N ARG A 266 13.37 8.43 17.67
CA ARG A 266 12.94 9.12 18.89
C ARG A 266 13.98 10.13 19.39
N GLN A 267 15.25 9.75 19.37
CA GLN A 267 16.35 10.60 19.84
C GLN A 267 16.66 11.74 18.87
N VAL A 268 16.58 11.48 17.56
CA VAL A 268 16.72 12.52 16.54
C VAL A 268 15.58 13.52 16.65
N HIS A 269 14.35 13.04 16.78
CA HIS A 269 13.15 13.87 16.94
C HIS A 269 13.26 14.77 18.17
N GLU A 270 13.52 14.20 19.37
CA GLU A 270 13.72 14.98 20.60
C GLU A 270 14.77 16.10 20.43
N TYR A 271 15.86 15.82 19.72
CA TYR A 271 16.91 16.80 19.45
C TYR A 271 16.46 17.89 18.48
N LEU A 272 15.82 17.53 17.36
CA LEU A 272 15.35 18.51 16.38
C LEU A 272 14.21 19.38 16.93
N THR A 273 13.34 18.84 17.79
CA THR A 273 12.35 19.64 18.54
C THR A 273 13.05 20.65 19.43
N PHE A 274 14.06 20.23 20.19
CA PHE A 274 14.83 21.13 21.05
C PHE A 274 15.56 22.24 20.27
N GLN A 275 15.99 21.96 19.02
CA GLN A 275 16.59 22.96 18.12
C GLN A 275 15.55 23.81 17.35
N ASN A 276 14.25 23.63 17.58
CA ASN A 276 13.16 24.28 16.83
C ASN A 276 13.23 24.05 15.31
N LEU A 277 13.68 22.87 14.88
CA LEU A 277 13.78 22.49 13.45
C LEU A 277 12.62 21.63 12.96
N LEU A 278 11.70 21.25 13.84
CA LEU A 278 10.46 20.56 13.47
C LEU A 278 9.32 21.58 13.46
N TYR A 279 8.94 22.01 12.27
CA TYR A 279 7.68 22.70 12.04
C TYR A 279 6.67 21.63 11.62
N PHE A 280 5.58 21.49 12.40
CA PHE A 280 4.44 20.67 12.01
C PHE A 280 3.69 21.29 10.83
#